data_AF-A0A3G8H9T6-F1
#
_entry.id   AF-A0A3G8H9T6-F1
#
_cell.length_a   1.000
_cell.length_b   1.000
_cell.length_c   1.000
_cell.angle_alpha   90.00
_cell.angle_beta   90.00
_cell.angle_gamma   90.00
#
_symmetry.space_group_name_H-M   'P 1'
#
loop_
_entity.id
_entity.type
_entity.pdbx_description
1 polymer ?
#
loop_
_entity_poly.entity_id
_entity_poly.type
_entity_poly.pdbx_seq_one_letter_code
_entity_poly.pdbx_strand_id
1 'polypeptide(L)'
;MNIEAENQRILSGEAQRLAEHLDGTAEQLLALAFAGYHAWTRNRRLHFPESRRHTLLLEILRYCADEHLLECPPLELSRVEAVEQAMDAYYPRYARLRRAPRSGRPPLHLQADRVAKRR
;
A
#
# COMPACT_ATOMS: atom_id res chain seq x y z
N MET A 1 -15.53 8.04 -25.97
CA MET A 1 -15.66 7.05 -24.87
C MET A 1 -14.68 7.48 -23.79
N ASN A 2 -15.13 7.72 -22.55
CA ASN A 2 -14.26 8.21 -21.47
C ASN A 2 -13.57 7.00 -20.81
N ILE A 3 -12.29 6.79 -21.13
CA ILE A 3 -11.48 5.67 -20.66
C ILE A 3 -11.38 5.67 -19.13
N GLU A 4 -11.31 6.83 -18.49
CA GLU A 4 -11.28 6.94 -17.02
C GLU A 4 -12.56 6.40 -16.39
N ALA A 5 -13.72 6.78 -16.95
CA ALA A 5 -15.01 6.32 -16.48
C ALA A 5 -15.20 4.81 -16.71
N GLU A 6 -14.63 4.27 -17.79
CA GLU A 6 -14.64 2.84 -18.07
C GLU A 6 -13.74 2.05 -17.11
N ASN A 7 -12.50 2.51 -16.89
CA ASN A 7 -11.58 1.95 -15.90
C ASN A 7 -12.20 1.95 -14.51
N GLN A 8 -12.85 3.05 -14.12
CA GLN A 8 -13.54 3.15 -12.83
C GLN A 8 -14.71 2.15 -12.73
N ARG A 9 -15.50 1.98 -13.80
CA ARG A 9 -16.59 0.98 -13.83
C ARG A 9 -16.06 -0.45 -13.69
N ILE A 10 -14.99 -0.78 -14.41
CA ILE A 10 -14.36 -2.12 -14.33
C ILE A 10 -13.86 -2.38 -12.91
N LEU A 11 -13.14 -1.42 -12.32
CA LEU A 11 -12.60 -1.54 -10.96
C LEU A 11 -13.72 -1.70 -9.92
N SER A 12 -14.79 -0.89 -10.01
CA SER A 12 -15.94 -1.00 -9.13
C SER A 12 -16.69 -2.33 -9.30
N GLY A 13 -16.86 -2.81 -10.53
CA GLY A 13 -17.52 -4.09 -10.81
C GLY A 13 -16.72 -5.29 -10.27
N GLU A 14 -15.40 -5.27 -10.42
CA GLU A 14 -14.54 -6.31 -9.84
C GLU A 14 -14.58 -6.29 -8.30
N ALA A 15 -14.58 -5.09 -7.68
CA ALA A 15 -14.68 -4.98 -6.24
C ALA A 15 -16.01 -5.52 -5.69
N GLN A 16 -17.12 -5.29 -6.41
CA GLN A 16 -18.42 -5.87 -6.07
C GLN A 16 -18.38 -7.40 -6.11
N ARG A 17 -17.86 -7.97 -7.21
CA ARG A 17 -17.73 -9.42 -7.38
C ARG A 17 -16.88 -10.07 -6.28
N LEU A 18 -15.77 -9.43 -5.90
CA LEU A 18 -14.88 -9.94 -4.85
C LEU A 18 -15.50 -9.84 -3.46
N ALA A 19 -16.21 -8.75 -3.17
CA ALA A 19 -16.84 -8.52 -1.87
C ALA A 19 -18.00 -9.46 -1.54
N GLU A 20 -18.60 -10.12 -2.54
CA GLU A 20 -19.65 -11.14 -2.32
C GLU A 20 -19.21 -12.30 -1.41
N HIS A 21 -17.91 -12.54 -1.30
CA HIS A 21 -17.32 -13.68 -0.60
C HIS A 21 -16.46 -13.27 0.62
N LEU A 22 -16.52 -12.01 1.04
CA LEU A 22 -15.68 -11.45 2.11
C LEU A 22 -16.53 -10.84 3.23
N ASP A 23 -16.01 -10.83 4.45
CA ASP A 23 -16.59 -10.05 5.56
C ASP A 23 -16.25 -8.54 5.44
N GLY A 24 -16.64 -7.93 4.32
CA GLY A 24 -16.42 -6.51 4.04
C GLY A 24 -17.16 -6.01 2.79
N THR A 25 -17.23 -4.69 2.63
CA THR A 25 -17.91 -4.08 1.47
C THR A 25 -16.95 -3.84 0.30
N ALA A 26 -17.50 -3.80 -0.92
CA ALA A 26 -16.76 -3.41 -2.12
C ALA A 26 -16.07 -2.04 -1.96
N GLU A 27 -16.72 -1.11 -1.26
CA GLU A 27 -16.15 0.21 -0.97
C GLU A 27 -14.94 0.13 -0.02
N GLN A 28 -15.00 -0.73 1.00
CA GLN A 28 -13.87 -0.97 1.90
C GLN A 28 -12.69 -1.59 1.15
N LEU A 29 -12.95 -2.54 0.24
CA LEU A 29 -11.94 -3.17 -0.59
C LEU A 29 -11.26 -2.17 -1.53
N LEU A 30 -12.06 -1.33 -2.20
CA LEU A 30 -11.57 -0.24 -3.03
C LEU A 30 -10.74 0.76 -2.21
N ALA A 31 -11.25 1.20 -1.06
CA ALA A 31 -10.55 2.14 -0.20
C ALA A 31 -9.20 1.60 0.24
N LEU A 32 -9.13 0.32 0.61
CA LEU A 32 -7.86 -0.34 0.96
C LEU A 32 -6.91 -0.42 -0.25
N ALA A 33 -7.41 -0.78 -1.43
CA ALA A 33 -6.59 -0.85 -2.62
C ALA A 33 -5.99 0.51 -3.01
N PHE A 34 -6.79 1.58 -2.97
CA PHE A 34 -6.31 2.94 -3.19
C PHE A 34 -5.32 3.37 -2.11
N ALA A 35 -5.58 3.10 -0.83
CA ALA A 35 -4.68 3.43 0.26
C ALA A 35 -3.32 2.72 0.12
N GLY A 36 -3.33 1.42 -0.18
CA GLY A 36 -2.14 0.63 -0.45
C GLY A 36 -1.35 1.12 -1.66
N TYR A 37 -2.03 1.40 -2.77
CA TYR A 37 -1.42 1.98 -3.97
C TYR A 37 -0.76 3.34 -3.66
N HIS A 38 -1.48 4.22 -2.96
CA HIS A 38 -0.98 5.55 -2.61
C HIS A 38 0.22 5.48 -1.66
N ALA A 39 0.17 4.62 -0.64
CA ALA A 39 1.29 4.43 0.28
C ALA A 39 2.52 3.91 -0.47
N TRP A 40 2.34 2.85 -1.26
CA TRP A 40 3.41 2.21 -2.02
C TRP A 40 4.09 3.19 -2.99
N THR A 41 3.31 3.90 -3.79
CA THR A 41 3.83 4.86 -4.78
C THR A 41 4.45 6.08 -4.13
N ARG A 42 3.83 6.65 -3.09
CA ARG A 42 4.35 7.82 -2.36
C ARG A 42 5.70 7.54 -1.70
N ASN A 43 5.86 6.39 -1.08
CA ASN A 43 7.09 5.98 -0.40
C ASN A 43 8.27 5.75 -1.36
N ARG A 44 7.97 5.55 -2.65
CA ARG A 44 8.95 5.29 -3.73
C ARG A 44 9.04 6.40 -4.78
N ARG A 45 8.26 7.49 -4.62
CA ARG A 45 8.12 8.59 -5.62
C ARG A 45 7.77 8.08 -7.02
N LEU A 46 6.89 7.08 -7.10
CA LEU A 46 6.48 6.48 -8.37
C LEU A 46 5.32 7.26 -8.96
N HIS A 47 5.39 7.46 -10.27
CA HIS A 47 4.29 7.99 -11.08
C HIS A 47 4.07 7.05 -12.25
N PHE A 48 2.84 6.57 -12.40
CA PHE A 48 2.44 5.66 -13.47
C PHE A 48 1.44 6.35 -14.41
N PRO A 49 1.47 6.04 -15.71
CA PRO A 49 0.40 6.45 -16.61
C PRO A 49 -0.91 5.79 -16.19
N GLU A 50 -2.02 6.37 -16.61
CA GLU A 50 -3.37 6.00 -16.17
C GLU A 50 -3.68 4.51 -16.39
N SER A 51 -3.37 3.97 -17.57
CA SER A 51 -3.59 2.56 -17.91
C SER A 51 -2.85 1.63 -16.95
N ARG A 52 -1.61 1.99 -16.58
CA ARG A 52 -0.81 1.21 -15.64
C ARG A 52 -1.32 1.35 -14.21
N ARG A 53 -1.78 2.54 -13.80
CA ARG A 53 -2.42 2.76 -12.50
C ARG A 53 -3.65 1.87 -12.35
N HIS A 54 -4.52 1.81 -13.35
CA HIS A 54 -5.72 0.95 -13.31
C HIS A 54 -5.34 -0.53 -13.14
N THR A 55 -4.36 -1.01 -13.92
CA THR A 55 -3.89 -2.40 -13.81
C THR A 55 -3.35 -2.71 -12.40
N LEU A 56 -2.54 -1.82 -11.84
CA LEU A 56 -1.98 -1.99 -10.49
C LEU A 56 -3.07 -1.97 -9.41
N LEU A 57 -4.10 -1.13 -9.57
CA LEU A 57 -5.23 -1.10 -8.65
C LEU A 57 -6.02 -2.42 -8.67
N LEU A 58 -6.23 -3.02 -9.85
CA LEU A 58 -6.86 -4.34 -9.95
C LEU A 58 -6.01 -5.45 -9.30
N GLU A 59 -4.69 -5.42 -9.50
CA GLU A 59 -3.78 -6.36 -8.85
C GLU A 59 -3.85 -6.25 -7.32
N ILE A 60 -3.79 -5.03 -6.79
CA ILE A 60 -3.89 -4.78 -5.35
C ILE A 60 -5.26 -5.20 -4.83
N LEU A 61 -6.34 -4.86 -5.55
CA LEU A 61 -7.71 -5.21 -5.15
C LEU A 61 -7.87 -6.73 -5.00
N ARG A 62 -7.36 -7.50 -5.95
CA ARG A 62 -7.37 -8.98 -5.92
C ARG A 62 -6.56 -9.50 -4.75
N TYR A 63 -5.34 -8.99 -4.56
CA TYR A 63 -4.51 -9.35 -3.41
C TYR A 63 -5.24 -9.12 -2.07
N CYS A 64 -5.90 -7.97 -1.91
CA CYS A 64 -6.66 -7.67 -0.69
C CYS A 64 -7.80 -8.68 -0.43
N ALA A 65 -8.44 -9.17 -1.49
CA ALA A 65 -9.49 -10.17 -1.41
C ALA A 65 -8.92 -11.57 -1.11
N ASP A 66 -7.90 -11.98 -1.87
CA ASP A 66 -7.29 -13.31 -1.76
C ASP A 66 -6.68 -13.54 -0.36
N GLU A 67 -6.03 -12.52 0.20
CA GLU A 67 -5.46 -12.57 1.56
C GLU A 67 -6.47 -12.22 2.66
N HIS A 68 -7.77 -12.08 2.31
CA HIS A 68 -8.85 -11.81 3.24
C HIS A 68 -8.55 -10.61 4.17
N LEU A 69 -7.90 -9.57 3.63
CA LEU A 69 -7.38 -8.45 4.44
C LEU A 69 -8.47 -7.62 5.11
N LEU A 70 -9.73 -7.77 4.72
CA LEU A 70 -10.87 -7.09 5.35
C LEU A 70 -11.37 -7.78 6.62
N GLU A 71 -11.05 -9.06 6.81
CA GLU A 71 -11.44 -9.88 7.97
C GLU A 71 -10.42 -9.64 9.13
N CYS A 72 -10.72 -10.01 10.39
CA CYS A 72 -10.04 -9.53 11.63
C CYS A 72 -9.36 -10.66 12.47
N PRO A 73 -8.49 -10.44 13.51
CA PRO A 73 -7.02 -10.14 13.49
C PRO A 73 -6.18 -11.06 14.47
N PRO A 74 -4.84 -10.93 14.74
CA PRO A 74 -3.93 -9.78 14.62
C PRO A 74 -2.94 -9.90 13.44
N LEU A 75 -3.00 -8.95 12.51
CA LEU A 75 -1.85 -8.69 11.65
C LEU A 75 -0.85 -7.87 12.48
N GLU A 76 0.41 -8.35 12.57
CA GLU A 76 1.52 -7.57 13.15
C GLU A 76 1.77 -6.26 12.37
N LEU A 77 1.20 -6.15 11.16
CA LEU A 77 1.33 -5.04 10.23
C LEU A 77 -0.05 -4.44 9.94
N SER A 78 -0.11 -3.14 9.66
CA SER A 78 -1.33 -2.55 9.11
C SER A 78 -1.68 -3.19 7.75
N ARG A 79 -2.97 -3.27 7.41
CA ARG A 79 -3.45 -3.78 6.10
C ARG A 79 -2.76 -3.07 4.92
N VAL A 80 -2.49 -1.78 5.06
CA VAL A 80 -1.76 -0.98 4.07
C VAL A 80 -0.29 -1.40 3.95
N GLU A 81 0.38 -1.69 5.07
CA GLU A 81 1.76 -2.20 5.04
C GLU A 81 1.85 -3.59 4.43
N ALA A 82 0.85 -4.45 4.67
CA ALA A 82 0.76 -5.76 4.02
C ALA A 82 0.69 -5.61 2.48
N VAL A 83 -0.15 -4.69 1.99
CA VAL A 83 -0.20 -4.35 0.56
C VAL A 83 1.13 -3.80 0.06
N GLU A 84 1.79 -2.88 0.79
CA GLU A 84 3.09 -2.36 0.37
C GLU A 84 4.16 -3.44 0.25
N GLN A 85 4.18 -4.40 1.18
CA GLN A 85 5.12 -5.52 1.16
C GLN A 85 4.85 -6.47 0.00
N ALA A 86 3.58 -6.80 -0.27
CA ALA A 86 3.22 -7.60 -1.43
C ALA A 86 3.63 -6.93 -2.74
N MET A 87 3.40 -5.61 -2.86
CA MET A 87 3.81 -4.86 -4.05
C MET A 87 5.33 -4.76 -4.20
N ASP A 88 6.09 -4.71 -3.10
CA ASP A 88 7.55 -4.83 -3.13
C ASP A 88 8.01 -6.22 -3.61
N ALA A 89 7.32 -7.28 -3.19
CA ALA A 89 7.61 -8.65 -3.61
C ALA A 89 7.30 -8.87 -5.10
N TYR A 90 6.14 -8.39 -5.59
CA TYR A 90 5.75 -8.48 -7.00
C TYR A 90 6.61 -7.60 -7.90
N TYR A 91 7.11 -6.48 -7.38
CA TYR A 91 7.91 -5.54 -8.14
C TYR A 91 9.24 -5.19 -7.46
N PRO A 92 10.21 -6.13 -7.43
CA PRO A 92 11.49 -5.93 -6.75
C PRO A 92 12.29 -4.72 -7.24
N ARG A 93 12.10 -4.33 -8.51
CA ARG A 93 12.72 -3.13 -9.10
C ARG A 93 12.31 -1.85 -8.37
N TYR A 94 11.07 -1.77 -7.89
CA TYR A 94 10.52 -0.61 -7.21
C TYR A 94 10.75 -0.67 -5.70
N ALA A 95 10.84 -1.87 -5.13
CA ALA A 95 11.19 -2.06 -3.73
C ALA A 95 12.51 -1.37 -3.36
N ARG A 96 13.50 -1.38 -4.26
CA ARG A 96 14.80 -0.70 -4.08
C ARG A 96 14.69 0.83 -3.94
N LEU A 97 13.58 1.41 -4.39
CA LEU A 97 13.33 2.86 -4.29
C LEU A 97 12.64 3.23 -2.98
N ARG A 98 12.30 2.25 -2.15
CA ARG A 98 11.68 2.47 -0.86
C ARG A 98 12.59 3.36 -0.05
N ARG A 99 12.09 4.54 0.29
CA ARG A 99 12.78 5.42 1.21
C ARG A 99 12.92 4.69 2.53
N ALA A 100 14.11 4.74 3.12
CA ALA A 100 14.22 4.48 4.54
C ALA A 100 13.11 5.30 5.21
N PRO A 101 12.29 4.70 6.11
CA PRO A 101 11.52 5.53 7.02
C PRO A 101 12.49 6.56 7.56
N ARG A 102 12.09 7.83 7.69
CA ARG A 102 12.96 8.88 8.23
C ARG A 102 13.32 8.44 9.64
N SER A 103 14.31 7.58 9.76
CA SER A 103 14.87 7.05 10.99
C SER A 103 15.23 8.30 11.73
N GLY A 104 14.53 8.51 12.84
CA GLY A 104 14.62 9.72 13.62
C GLY A 104 16.08 10.15 13.67
N ARG A 105 16.35 11.34 13.14
CA ARG A 105 17.41 12.11 13.78
C ARG A 105 16.94 12.16 15.24
N PRO A 106 17.64 11.53 16.20
CA PRO A 106 17.34 11.85 17.58
C PRO A 106 17.43 13.37 17.66
N PRO A 107 16.46 14.05 18.28
CA PRO A 107 16.48 15.49 18.34
C PRO A 107 17.84 15.91 18.92
N LEU A 108 18.44 16.96 18.34
CA LEU A 108 19.85 17.33 18.57
C LEU A 108 20.22 17.50 20.06
N HIS A 109 19.25 17.66 20.95
CA HIS A 109 19.44 17.71 22.40
C HIS A 109 19.82 16.37 23.06
N LEU A 110 19.66 15.23 22.37
CA LEU A 110 19.98 13.89 22.90
C LEU A 110 21.37 13.38 22.46
N GLN A 111 22.17 14.21 21.78
CA GLN A 111 23.56 13.90 21.40
C GLN A 111 24.61 14.37 22.40
N ALA A 112 24.23 15.04 23.49
CA ALA A 112 25.18 15.65 24.43
C ALA A 112 25.79 14.69 25.47
N ASP A 113 25.33 13.45 25.62
CA ASP A 113 25.75 12.59 26.74
C ASP A 113 26.77 11.48 26.40
N ARG A 114 27.49 11.59 25.28
CA ARG A 114 28.59 10.65 24.94
C ARG A 114 30.00 11.24 24.99
N VAL A 115 30.21 12.30 25.78
CA VAL A 115 31.57 12.81 26.11
C VAL A 115 31.76 12.90 27.62
N ALA A 116 31.40 11.84 28.35
CA ALA A 116 31.74 11.71 29.77
C ALA A 116 32.02 10.25 30.14
N LYS A 117 33.02 9.64 29.51
CA LYS A 117 33.78 8.49 30.04
C LYS A 117 34.90 8.11 29.07
N ARG A 118 35.98 8.89 29.08
CA ARG A 118 37.32 8.31 28.98
C ARG A 118 38.02 8.68 30.27
N ARG A 119 38.39 7.64 30.99
CA ARG A 119 39.29 7.68 32.14
C ARG A 119 40.60 8.34 31.76
#